data_AF-A0A0D7CF49-F1
#
_entry.id   AF-A0A0D7CF49-F1
#
_cell.length_a   1.000
_cell.length_b   1.000
_cell.length_c   1.000
_cell.angle_alpha   90.00
_cell.angle_beta   90.00
_cell.angle_gamma   90.00
#
_symmetry.space_group_name_H-M   'P 1'
#
loop_
_entity.id
_entity.type
_entity.pdbx_description
1 polymer ?
#
loop_
_entity_poly.entity_id
_entity_poly.type
_entity_poly.pdbx_seq_one_letter_code
_entity_poly.pdbx_strand_id
1 'polypeptide(L)'
;MANRFLKPEVIASAALGLLERDLVLTNLVWTDGAFDFTGAKNDTVTIRIPARLKAREYGWRNDRSEAIVMDELHEDRIDVSLHKDIYSAVPVTDEELTLDIADFGEKILAPQTRAIAEAVDDNVAALIENAPYRTTLPLDGRDPYVSVVAARKTLNRSFVPKGGRYLLVGSDVEEKILLSERFNRMDSTGEGAAVSALQEATVGRIAGFTVVTSEAIDPEAAYAFVPSAFAVATRAPAIPDGAAFGSSQSYNGLAMRWIRDYDSARLRDRSVVNIFGGFNVMRDPVGDERPDGTREKGLVRAVKLDLNATPAPAPTPRRSTSK
;
A
#
# COMPACT_ATOMS: atom_id res chain seq x y z
N MET A 1 -39.41 19.91 -12.18
CA MET A 1 -38.19 20.73 -12.03
C MET A 1 -37.06 19.91 -12.64
N ALA A 2 -36.39 20.46 -13.66
CA ALA A 2 -35.51 19.70 -14.54
C ALA A 2 -34.37 19.05 -13.75
N ASN A 3 -34.17 17.74 -13.99
CA ASN A 3 -32.94 17.04 -13.64
C ASN A 3 -31.79 17.84 -14.28
N ARG A 4 -31.10 18.63 -13.48
CA ARG A 4 -29.92 19.39 -13.92
C ARG A 4 -28.87 18.34 -14.22
N PHE A 5 -28.83 17.86 -15.46
CA PHE A 5 -27.81 16.94 -15.94
C PHE A 5 -26.45 17.53 -15.55
N LEU A 6 -25.87 16.99 -14.48
CA LEU A 6 -24.54 17.35 -14.03
C LEU A 6 -23.61 17.00 -15.19
N LYS A 7 -22.76 17.96 -15.57
CA LYS A 7 -21.76 17.73 -16.60
C LYS A 7 -20.93 16.50 -16.21
N PRO A 8 -20.61 15.59 -17.15
CA PRO A 8 -19.85 14.37 -16.86
C PRO A 8 -18.57 14.64 -16.08
N GLU A 9 -17.94 15.79 -16.29
CA GLU A 9 -16.72 16.21 -15.58
C GLU A 9 -16.97 16.47 -14.10
N VAL A 10 -18.13 17.04 -13.73
CA VAL A 10 -18.48 17.31 -12.33
C VAL A 10 -18.77 16.00 -11.62
N ILE A 11 -19.46 15.07 -12.30
CA ILE A 11 -19.75 13.72 -11.78
C ILE A 11 -18.44 12.96 -11.52
N ALA A 12 -17.54 12.91 -12.49
CA ALA A 12 -16.24 12.25 -12.32
C ALA A 12 -15.41 12.90 -11.20
N SER A 13 -15.42 14.23 -11.08
CA SER A 13 -14.66 14.92 -10.02
C SER A 13 -15.25 14.65 -8.62
N ALA A 14 -16.58 14.58 -8.49
CA ALA A 14 -17.25 14.25 -7.25
C ALA A 14 -17.01 12.78 -6.85
N ALA A 15 -17.09 11.86 -7.81
CA ALA A 15 -16.74 10.45 -7.59
C ALA A 15 -15.28 10.32 -7.13
N LEU A 16 -14.36 11.05 -7.75
CA LEU A 16 -12.95 10.97 -7.39
C LEU A 16 -12.66 11.52 -5.97
N GLY A 17 -13.33 12.60 -5.57
CA GLY A 17 -13.25 13.10 -4.19
C GLY A 17 -13.87 12.15 -3.16
N LEU A 18 -14.94 11.44 -3.53
CA LEU A 18 -15.52 10.38 -2.70
C LEU A 18 -14.59 9.16 -2.58
N LEU A 19 -13.94 8.77 -3.69
CA LEU A 19 -12.97 7.67 -3.73
C LEU A 19 -11.79 7.97 -2.80
N GLU A 20 -11.20 9.16 -2.90
CA GLU A 20 -10.06 9.56 -2.08
C GLU A 20 -10.37 9.51 -0.58
N ARG A 21 -11.59 9.94 -0.19
CA ARG A 21 -12.01 9.95 1.21
C ARG A 21 -12.20 8.53 1.76
N ASP A 22 -12.70 7.62 0.94
CA ASP A 22 -13.07 6.28 1.37
C ASP A 22 -11.87 5.30 1.31
N LEU A 23 -10.75 5.65 0.66
CA LEU A 23 -9.52 4.85 0.61
C LEU A 23 -8.66 5.01 1.88
N VAL A 24 -8.33 3.90 2.54
CA VAL A 24 -7.50 3.88 3.74
C VAL A 24 -6.15 3.22 3.45
N LEU A 25 -6.14 1.98 2.95
CA LEU A 25 -4.91 1.22 2.75
C LEU A 25 -4.07 1.76 1.60
N THR A 26 -4.73 2.19 0.54
CA THR A 26 -4.09 2.78 -0.64
C THR A 26 -3.31 4.05 -0.28
N ASN A 27 -3.74 4.80 0.74
CA ASN A 27 -3.03 6.00 1.23
C ASN A 27 -1.77 5.68 2.06
N LEU A 28 -1.58 4.41 2.48
CA LEU A 28 -0.39 3.97 3.24
C LEU A 28 0.76 3.54 2.34
N VAL A 29 0.48 3.27 1.08
CA VAL A 29 1.43 2.76 0.09
C VAL A 29 1.80 3.84 -0.90
N TRP A 30 2.86 3.61 -1.66
CA TRP A 30 3.25 4.57 -2.67
C TRP A 30 2.31 4.47 -3.87
N THR A 31 1.53 5.53 -4.08
CA THR A 31 0.66 5.70 -5.24
C THR A 31 1.35 6.61 -6.25
N ASP A 32 1.27 6.24 -7.53
CA ASP A 32 1.63 7.14 -8.60
C ASP A 32 0.66 6.96 -9.78
N GLY A 33 -0.13 8.01 -10.01
CA GLY A 33 -1.06 8.11 -11.15
C GLY A 33 -0.46 8.82 -12.36
N ALA A 34 0.79 9.30 -12.26
CA ALA A 34 1.51 10.01 -13.31
C ALA A 34 2.42 9.10 -14.14
N PHE A 35 2.45 7.80 -13.84
CA PHE A 35 3.07 6.82 -14.72
C PHE A 35 2.40 6.84 -16.10
N ASP A 36 3.18 7.21 -17.11
CA ASP A 36 2.71 7.22 -18.47
C ASP A 36 2.73 5.80 -19.04
N PHE A 37 1.57 5.15 -18.99
CA PHE A 37 1.35 3.85 -19.62
C PHE A 37 0.99 3.97 -21.12
N THR A 38 0.87 5.19 -21.67
CA THR A 38 0.48 5.36 -23.08
C THR A 38 1.62 4.91 -24.01
N GLY A 39 1.35 3.89 -24.83
CA GLY A 39 2.36 3.28 -25.71
C GLY A 39 3.35 2.35 -25.00
N ALA A 40 3.13 2.00 -23.73
CA ALA A 40 3.94 1.03 -23.01
C ALA A 40 3.72 -0.38 -23.56
N LYS A 41 4.81 -1.12 -23.80
CA LYS A 41 4.72 -2.53 -24.23
C LYS A 41 4.20 -3.37 -23.07
N ASN A 42 3.14 -4.15 -23.30
CA ASN A 42 2.49 -5.00 -22.29
C ASN A 42 1.99 -4.24 -21.04
N ASP A 43 1.62 -2.96 -21.18
CA ASP A 43 1.04 -2.15 -20.09
C ASP A 43 1.93 -2.09 -18.82
N THR A 44 3.24 -2.15 -19.01
CA THR A 44 4.26 -2.13 -17.96
C THR A 44 5.02 -0.81 -17.92
N VAL A 45 5.19 -0.23 -16.73
CA VAL A 45 6.06 0.93 -16.49
C VAL A 45 7.23 0.51 -15.61
N THR A 46 8.44 0.77 -16.09
CA THR A 46 9.67 0.46 -15.38
C THR A 46 10.08 1.62 -14.46
N ILE A 47 10.13 1.35 -13.16
CA ILE A 47 10.73 2.22 -12.17
C ILE A 47 12.21 1.89 -12.05
N ARG A 48 13.06 2.93 -12.05
CA ARG A 48 14.51 2.78 -11.85
C ARG A 48 14.87 3.05 -10.40
N ILE A 49 15.65 2.16 -9.80
CA ILE A 49 16.25 2.36 -8.48
C ILE A 49 17.68 2.85 -8.70
N PRO A 50 18.08 3.99 -8.10
CA PRO A 50 19.45 4.46 -8.20
C PRO A 50 20.41 3.46 -7.57
N ALA A 51 21.53 3.22 -8.26
CA ALA A 51 22.58 2.32 -7.81
C ALA A 51 23.19 2.79 -6.48
N ARG A 52 23.53 1.84 -5.60
CA ARG A 52 24.29 2.11 -4.37
C ARG A 52 25.74 1.67 -4.55
N LEU A 53 26.67 2.60 -4.35
CA LEU A 53 28.12 2.34 -4.36
C LEU A 53 28.65 2.18 -2.92
N LYS A 54 29.72 1.39 -2.75
CA LYS A 54 30.38 1.19 -1.45
C LYS A 54 31.72 1.93 -1.47
N ALA A 55 31.92 2.86 -0.55
CA ALA A 55 33.22 3.51 -0.40
C ALA A 55 34.28 2.51 0.09
N ARG A 56 35.49 2.57 -0.49
CA ARG A 56 36.66 1.82 -0.07
C ARG A 56 37.72 2.79 0.43
N GLU A 57 38.44 2.40 1.48
CA GLU A 57 39.57 3.18 1.98
C GLU A 57 40.84 2.78 1.25
N TYR A 58 41.59 3.78 0.77
CA TYR A 58 42.94 3.58 0.27
C TYR A 58 43.94 3.93 1.37
N GLY A 59 44.93 3.07 1.59
CA GLY A 59 45.91 3.23 2.67
C GLY A 59 46.63 4.59 2.60
N TRP A 60 46.58 5.35 3.69
CA TRP A 60 47.29 6.62 3.80
C TRP A 60 48.81 6.38 3.77
N ARG A 61 49.51 6.95 2.79
CA ARG A 61 50.96 6.75 2.55
C ARG A 61 51.36 5.28 2.34
N ASN A 62 50.54 4.49 1.65
CA ASN A 62 51.02 3.19 1.15
C ASN A 62 52.02 3.39 -0.01
N ASP A 63 52.81 2.37 -0.33
CA ASP A 63 53.80 2.38 -1.43
C ASP A 63 53.17 2.45 -2.83
N ARG A 64 51.85 2.65 -2.93
CA ARG A 64 51.06 2.74 -4.16
C ARG A 64 51.24 1.57 -5.12
N SER A 65 51.70 0.43 -4.61
CA SER A 65 51.91 -0.80 -5.37
C SER A 65 50.60 -1.50 -5.75
N GLU A 66 49.53 -1.28 -4.99
CA GLU A 66 48.20 -1.79 -5.28
C GLU A 66 47.36 -0.72 -6.00
N ALA A 67 46.79 -1.10 -7.15
CA ALA A 67 45.87 -0.26 -7.91
C ALA A 67 44.53 -0.09 -7.16
N ILE A 68 43.86 1.03 -7.42
CA ILE A 68 42.50 1.26 -6.92
C ILE A 68 41.53 0.28 -7.60
N VAL A 69 40.64 -0.32 -6.81
CA VAL A 69 39.54 -1.14 -7.33
C VAL A 69 38.44 -0.20 -7.82
N MET A 70 38.14 -0.26 -9.11
CA MET A 70 37.01 0.46 -9.70
C MET A 70 35.72 -0.33 -9.49
N ASP A 71 34.65 0.35 -9.11
CA ASP A 71 33.33 -0.26 -9.01
C ASP A 71 32.52 0.03 -10.29
N GLU A 72 31.71 -0.94 -10.74
CA GLU A 72 30.78 -0.77 -11.86
C GLU A 72 29.40 -0.31 -11.36
N LEU A 73 28.76 0.58 -12.14
CA LEU A 73 27.45 1.13 -11.79
C LEU A 73 26.33 0.27 -12.37
N HIS A 74 25.66 -0.51 -11.52
CA HIS A 74 24.46 -1.26 -11.90
C HIS A 74 23.19 -0.58 -11.36
N GLU A 75 22.36 -0.06 -12.27
CA GLU A 75 21.01 0.42 -11.95
C GLU A 75 20.01 -0.72 -11.97
N ASP A 76 19.20 -0.82 -10.92
CA ASP A 76 18.13 -1.80 -10.83
C ASP A 76 16.83 -1.29 -11.45
N ARG A 77 16.08 -2.21 -12.05
CA ARG A 77 14.78 -1.97 -12.68
C ARG A 77 13.70 -2.84 -12.05
N ILE A 78 12.52 -2.28 -11.86
CA ILE A 78 11.30 -2.97 -11.43
C ILE A 78 10.17 -2.53 -12.34
N ASP A 79 9.44 -3.49 -12.89
CA ASP A 79 8.34 -3.24 -13.80
C ASP A 79 7.02 -3.34 -13.06
N VAL A 80 6.17 -2.32 -13.15
CA VAL A 80 4.80 -2.32 -12.61
C VAL A 80 3.84 -2.47 -13.78
N SER A 81 3.06 -3.55 -13.81
CA SER A 81 2.05 -3.81 -14.85
C SER A 81 0.64 -3.47 -14.38
N LEU A 82 -0.14 -2.81 -15.23
CA LEU A 82 -1.59 -2.71 -15.07
C LEU A 82 -2.22 -4.06 -15.46
N HIS A 83 -3.02 -4.66 -14.58
CA HIS A 83 -3.55 -6.01 -14.82
C HIS A 83 -4.96 -6.26 -14.27
N LYS A 84 -5.56 -5.29 -13.56
CA LYS A 84 -6.95 -5.38 -13.07
C LYS A 84 -7.78 -4.25 -13.65
N ASP A 85 -8.99 -4.58 -14.13
CA ASP A 85 -10.05 -3.61 -14.44
C ASP A 85 -11.11 -3.73 -13.35
N ILE A 86 -11.12 -2.79 -12.41
CA ILE A 86 -12.05 -2.75 -11.30
C ILE A 86 -13.21 -1.87 -11.74
N TYR A 87 -14.41 -2.43 -11.80
CA TYR A 87 -15.59 -1.73 -12.28
C TYR A 87 -16.79 -1.94 -11.37
N SER A 88 -17.66 -0.94 -11.33
CA SER A 88 -19.01 -1.04 -10.77
C SER A 88 -20.01 -0.54 -11.80
N ALA A 89 -21.02 -1.35 -12.08
CA ALA A 89 -22.03 -1.06 -13.10
C ALA A 89 -23.43 -1.20 -12.53
N VAL A 90 -24.22 -0.14 -12.62
CA VAL A 90 -25.61 -0.10 -12.16
C VAL A 90 -26.52 0.18 -13.36
N PRO A 91 -27.42 -0.76 -13.73
CA PRO A 91 -28.48 -0.47 -14.66
C PRO A 91 -29.55 0.39 -13.98
N VAL A 92 -30.03 1.41 -14.66
CA VAL A 92 -31.11 2.30 -14.21
C VAL A 92 -32.20 2.25 -15.27
N THR A 93 -33.40 1.85 -14.89
CA THR A 93 -34.54 1.82 -15.83
C THR A 93 -35.05 3.24 -16.09
N ASP A 94 -35.72 3.42 -17.23
CA ASP A 94 -36.29 4.72 -17.61
C ASP A 94 -37.38 5.15 -16.60
N GLU A 95 -38.12 4.19 -16.04
CA GLU A 95 -39.10 4.42 -14.98
C GLU A 95 -38.43 4.89 -13.69
N GLU A 96 -37.38 4.21 -13.22
CA GLU A 96 -36.65 4.60 -12.01
C GLU A 96 -35.99 5.98 -12.16
N LEU A 97 -35.40 6.25 -13.32
CA LEU A 97 -34.76 7.53 -13.62
C LEU A 97 -35.77 8.69 -13.62
N THR A 98 -37.00 8.43 -14.06
CA THR A 98 -38.03 9.47 -14.21
C THR A 98 -38.87 9.66 -12.95
N LEU A 99 -39.14 8.57 -12.22
CA LEU A 99 -40.14 8.53 -11.15
C LEU A 99 -39.53 8.44 -9.74
N ASP A 100 -38.37 7.78 -9.57
CA ASP A 100 -37.87 7.39 -8.24
C ASP A 100 -36.53 8.05 -7.83
N ILE A 101 -35.69 8.41 -8.81
CA ILE A 101 -34.35 8.98 -8.55
C ILE A 101 -34.43 10.50 -8.49
N ALA A 102 -34.47 11.02 -7.26
CA ALA A 102 -34.38 12.46 -6.99
C ALA A 102 -32.95 13.02 -7.18
N ASP A 103 -31.91 12.27 -6.79
CA ASP A 103 -30.50 12.61 -7.01
C ASP A 103 -29.70 11.38 -7.45
N PHE A 104 -29.20 11.42 -8.68
CA PHE A 104 -28.38 10.37 -9.28
C PHE A 104 -27.00 10.25 -8.63
N GLY A 105 -26.41 11.37 -8.18
CA GLY A 105 -25.09 11.39 -7.57
C GLY A 105 -25.07 10.68 -6.22
N GLU A 106 -26.02 11.01 -5.35
CA GLU A 106 -26.07 10.42 -4.01
C GLU A 106 -26.51 8.95 -4.02
N LYS A 107 -27.55 8.61 -4.81
CA LYS A 107 -28.15 7.27 -4.77
C LYS A 107 -27.42 6.23 -5.60
N ILE A 108 -26.68 6.63 -6.63
CA ILE A 108 -26.01 5.70 -7.56
C ILE A 108 -24.51 5.92 -7.55
N LEU A 109 -24.03 7.14 -7.81
CA LEU A 109 -22.60 7.38 -7.95
C LEU A 109 -21.82 7.13 -6.65
N ALA A 110 -22.33 7.58 -5.51
CA ALA A 110 -21.67 7.39 -4.21
C ALA A 110 -21.48 5.90 -3.84
N PRO A 111 -22.51 5.03 -3.89
CA PRO A 111 -22.30 3.60 -3.63
C PRO A 111 -21.43 2.91 -4.68
N GLN A 112 -21.50 3.31 -5.96
CA GLN A 112 -20.59 2.79 -6.99
C GLN A 112 -19.13 3.12 -6.70
N THR A 113 -18.85 4.36 -6.28
CA THR A 113 -17.51 4.84 -5.96
C THR A 113 -16.97 4.12 -4.72
N ARG A 114 -17.79 3.95 -3.68
CA ARG A 114 -17.41 3.23 -2.47
C ARG A 114 -17.06 1.77 -2.74
N ALA A 115 -17.86 1.07 -3.56
CA ALA A 115 -17.56 -0.30 -3.94
C ALA A 115 -16.21 -0.43 -4.68
N ILE A 116 -15.82 0.59 -5.46
CA ILE A 116 -14.51 0.64 -6.10
C ILE A 116 -13.41 0.93 -5.07
N ALA A 117 -13.63 1.83 -4.12
CA ALA A 117 -12.67 2.11 -3.05
C ALA A 117 -12.35 0.85 -2.24
N GLU A 118 -13.39 0.15 -1.79
CA GLU A 118 -13.29 -1.10 -1.04
C GLU A 118 -12.56 -2.17 -1.85
N ALA A 119 -12.94 -2.38 -3.12
CA ALA A 119 -12.26 -3.33 -3.98
C ALA A 119 -10.79 -2.97 -4.23
N VAL A 120 -10.42 -1.69 -4.32
CA VAL A 120 -9.02 -1.27 -4.45
C VAL A 120 -8.25 -1.56 -3.16
N ASP A 121 -8.80 -1.22 -2.00
CA ASP A 121 -8.17 -1.48 -0.70
C ASP A 121 -8.04 -2.98 -0.41
N ASP A 122 -9.03 -3.82 -0.76
CA ASP A 122 -8.95 -5.28 -0.67
C ASP A 122 -7.81 -5.83 -1.54
N ASN A 123 -7.61 -5.26 -2.73
CA ASN A 123 -6.52 -5.66 -3.61
C ASN A 123 -5.15 -5.25 -3.04
N VAL A 124 -5.06 -4.12 -2.35
CA VAL A 124 -3.84 -3.70 -1.63
C VAL A 124 -3.61 -4.60 -0.42
N ALA A 125 -4.64 -4.93 0.36
CA ALA A 125 -4.55 -5.87 1.47
C ALA A 125 -4.03 -7.22 1.00
N ALA A 126 -4.64 -7.80 -0.04
CA ALA A 126 -4.20 -9.06 -0.64
C ALA A 126 -2.75 -8.99 -1.17
N LEU A 127 -2.31 -7.85 -1.72
CA LEU A 127 -0.92 -7.66 -2.12
C LEU A 127 0.03 -7.71 -0.92
N ILE A 128 -0.33 -7.03 0.16
CA ILE A 128 0.47 -6.99 1.40
C ILE A 128 0.57 -8.40 1.97
N GLU A 129 -0.54 -9.12 2.13
CA GLU A 129 -0.55 -10.46 2.73
C GLU A 129 0.26 -11.49 1.94
N ASN A 130 0.10 -11.49 0.61
CA ASN A 130 0.73 -12.46 -0.28
C ASN A 130 2.15 -12.04 -0.72
N ALA A 131 2.67 -10.92 -0.20
CA ALA A 131 4.00 -10.47 -0.54
C ALA A 131 5.06 -11.47 -0.05
N PRO A 132 6.14 -11.70 -0.84
CA PRO A 132 7.22 -12.60 -0.44
C PRO A 132 8.13 -11.92 0.59
N TYR A 133 7.70 -11.91 1.86
CA TYR A 133 8.47 -11.38 2.97
C TYR A 133 9.75 -12.18 3.18
N ARG A 134 10.89 -11.48 3.22
CA ARG A 134 12.18 -12.09 3.56
C ARG A 134 12.29 -12.41 5.05
N THR A 135 11.62 -11.62 5.89
CA THR A 135 11.72 -11.76 7.34
C THR A 135 10.31 -11.79 7.94
N THR A 136 9.97 -12.94 8.48
CA THR A 136 8.79 -13.16 9.30
C THR A 136 9.24 -13.30 10.75
N LEU A 137 8.63 -12.53 11.65
CA LEU A 137 8.94 -12.54 13.06
C LEU A 137 7.72 -13.02 13.87
N PRO A 138 7.93 -13.78 14.94
CA PRO A 138 6.87 -14.14 15.87
C PRO A 138 6.36 -12.91 16.62
N LEU A 139 5.05 -12.73 16.66
CA LEU A 139 4.41 -11.73 17.49
C LEU A 139 4.11 -12.32 18.86
N ASP A 140 4.74 -11.78 19.90
CA ASP A 140 4.50 -12.23 21.26
C ASP A 140 3.14 -11.69 21.73
N GLY A 141 2.15 -12.57 21.83
CA GLY A 141 0.79 -12.23 22.26
C GLY A 141 0.70 -11.71 23.71
N ARG A 142 1.76 -11.84 24.52
CA ARG A 142 1.81 -11.26 25.88
C ARG A 142 2.40 -9.84 25.90
N ASP A 143 3.33 -9.55 25.00
CA ASP A 143 4.04 -8.27 24.93
C ASP A 143 4.35 -7.90 23.46
N PRO A 144 3.34 -7.43 22.71
CA PRO A 144 3.50 -7.13 21.28
C PRO A 144 4.55 -6.04 21.01
N TYR A 145 4.86 -5.21 22.02
CA TYR A 145 5.89 -4.17 21.92
C TYR A 145 7.28 -4.73 21.59
N VAL A 146 7.65 -5.89 22.16
CA VAL A 146 8.97 -6.50 21.92
C VAL A 146 9.11 -6.93 20.46
N SER A 147 8.06 -7.53 19.90
CA SER A 147 8.02 -7.95 18.49
C SER A 147 8.07 -6.75 17.54
N VAL A 148 7.38 -5.64 17.86
CA VAL A 148 7.47 -4.40 17.07
C VAL A 148 8.87 -3.78 17.12
N VAL A 149 9.55 -3.81 18.27
CA VAL A 149 10.94 -3.36 18.39
C VAL A 149 11.89 -4.27 17.61
N ALA A 150 11.63 -5.58 17.58
CA ALA A 150 12.38 -6.53 16.76
C ALA A 150 12.21 -6.23 15.26
N ALA A 151 10.99 -5.95 14.80
CA ALA A 151 10.73 -5.51 13.43
C ALA A 151 11.49 -4.20 13.10
N ARG A 152 11.48 -3.23 14.04
CA ARG A 152 12.26 -1.99 13.90
C ARG A 152 13.75 -2.26 13.72
N LYS A 153 14.32 -3.18 14.50
CA LYS A 153 15.74 -3.57 14.43
C LYS A 153 16.07 -4.17 13.07
N THR A 154 15.21 -5.03 12.53
CA THR A 154 15.37 -5.61 11.19
C THR A 154 15.36 -4.52 10.11
N LEU A 155 14.37 -3.64 10.10
CA LEU A 155 14.30 -2.55 9.12
C LEU A 155 15.50 -1.59 9.22
N ASN A 156 15.99 -1.33 10.43
CA ASN A 156 17.17 -0.48 10.64
C ASN A 156 18.46 -1.13 10.11
N ARG A 157 18.63 -2.45 10.30
CA ARG A 157 19.77 -3.20 9.75
C ARG A 157 19.80 -3.17 8.23
N SER A 158 18.63 -3.10 7.62
CA SER A 158 18.47 -3.00 6.18
C SER A 158 18.57 -1.57 5.63
N PHE A 159 18.95 -0.59 6.46
CA PHE A 159 19.07 0.82 6.07
C PHE A 159 17.80 1.41 5.44
N VAL A 160 16.63 0.91 5.86
CA VAL A 160 15.34 1.46 5.44
C VAL A 160 15.13 2.81 6.13
N PRO A 161 14.61 3.86 5.45
CA PRO A 161 14.34 5.15 6.05
C PRO A 161 13.57 5.04 7.37
N LYS A 162 13.93 5.87 8.36
CA LYS A 162 13.32 5.85 9.69
C LYS A 162 11.99 6.60 9.75
N GLY A 163 11.75 7.53 8.82
CA GLY A 163 10.52 8.30 8.73
C GLY A 163 9.42 7.58 7.94
N GLY A 164 8.16 7.88 8.28
CA GLY A 164 6.99 7.39 7.54
C GLY A 164 6.85 5.88 7.55
N ARG A 165 7.16 5.21 8.67
CA ARG A 165 6.91 3.77 8.80
C ARG A 165 5.51 3.53 9.33
N TYR A 166 4.81 2.58 8.72
CA TYR A 166 3.49 2.13 9.15
C TYR A 166 3.57 0.73 9.74
N LEU A 167 2.74 0.49 10.73
CA LEU A 167 2.44 -0.84 11.25
C LEU A 167 0.97 -1.09 10.99
N LEU A 168 0.68 -1.91 9.98
CA LEU A 168 -0.67 -2.36 9.69
C LEU A 168 -0.99 -3.57 10.57
N VAL A 169 -2.13 -3.57 11.26
CA VAL A 169 -2.44 -4.51 12.33
C VAL A 169 -3.85 -5.09 12.13
N GLY A 170 -3.98 -6.41 12.24
CA GLY A 170 -5.27 -7.11 12.28
C GLY A 170 -5.95 -6.99 13.65
N SER A 171 -7.26 -7.25 13.72
CA SER A 171 -8.08 -7.02 14.91
C SER A 171 -7.58 -7.73 16.18
N ASP A 172 -7.06 -8.95 16.06
CA ASP A 172 -6.63 -9.73 17.24
C ASP A 172 -5.30 -9.21 17.78
N VAL A 173 -4.41 -8.77 16.89
CA VAL A 173 -3.15 -8.11 17.28
C VAL A 173 -3.44 -6.73 17.90
N GLU A 174 -4.43 -6.00 17.40
CA GLU A 174 -4.89 -4.74 18.01
C GLU A 174 -5.36 -4.96 19.45
N GLU A 175 -6.20 -5.98 19.69
CA GLU A 175 -6.65 -6.36 21.03
C GLU A 175 -5.45 -6.57 21.98
N LYS A 176 -4.43 -7.30 21.54
CA LYS A 176 -3.22 -7.54 22.36
C LYS A 176 -2.40 -6.27 22.60
N ILE A 177 -2.36 -5.35 21.63
CA ILE A 177 -1.69 -4.06 21.82
C ILE A 177 -2.42 -3.24 22.89
N LEU A 178 -3.75 -3.16 22.83
CA LEU A 178 -4.58 -2.41 23.77
C LEU A 178 -4.57 -3.02 25.18
N LEU A 179 -4.54 -4.35 25.30
CA LEU A 179 -4.48 -5.04 26.59
C LEU A 179 -3.09 -5.00 27.24
N SER A 180 -2.05 -4.58 26.52
CA SER A 180 -0.69 -4.59 27.05
C SER A 180 -0.48 -3.55 28.16
N GLU A 181 0.03 -3.98 29.32
CA GLU A 181 0.27 -3.07 30.46
C GLU A 181 1.24 -1.93 30.14
N ARG A 182 2.14 -2.11 29.17
CA ARG A 182 3.10 -1.09 28.76
C ARG A 182 2.46 0.05 27.99
N PHE A 183 1.38 -0.23 27.24
CA PHE A 183 0.60 0.81 26.57
C PHE A 183 -0.17 1.62 27.62
N ASN A 184 -0.87 0.93 28.52
CA ASN A 184 -1.60 1.56 29.63
C ASN A 184 -0.68 2.36 30.59
N ARG A 185 0.59 1.97 30.77
CA ARG A 185 1.57 2.70 31.60
C ARG A 185 2.24 3.87 30.88
N MET A 186 2.32 3.83 29.55
CA MET A 186 2.79 4.96 28.75
C MET A 186 1.76 6.09 28.79
N ASP A 187 0.47 5.76 28.78
CA ASP A 187 -0.62 6.74 28.92
C ASP A 187 -0.67 7.37 30.32
N SER A 188 -0.28 6.63 31.37
CA SER A 188 -0.25 7.17 32.75
C SER A 188 0.97 8.02 33.09
N THR A 189 1.97 8.12 32.21
CA THR A 189 3.20 8.91 32.43
C THR A 189 3.25 10.22 31.64
N GLY A 190 2.21 10.54 30.84
CA GLY A 190 2.17 11.73 29.98
C GLY A 190 0.91 12.57 30.14
N GLU A 191 0.80 13.33 31.23
CA GLU A 191 -0.11 14.48 31.35
C GLU A 191 0.24 15.51 30.26
N GLY A 192 -0.36 15.39 29.08
CA GLY A 192 -0.16 16.30 27.94
C GLY A 192 -0.37 15.66 26.56
N ALA A 193 -0.20 14.34 26.44
CA ALA A 193 -0.46 13.59 25.19
C ALA A 193 -1.69 12.65 25.28
N ALA A 194 -2.17 12.38 26.49
CA ALA A 194 -3.27 11.46 26.78
C ALA A 194 -4.67 11.95 26.32
N VAL A 195 -4.85 13.25 26.06
CA VAL A 195 -6.19 13.78 25.70
C VAL A 195 -6.49 13.65 24.19
N SER A 196 -5.47 13.65 23.32
CA SER A 196 -5.67 13.58 21.87
C SER A 196 -5.68 12.15 21.31
N ALA A 197 -4.99 11.20 21.95
CA ALA A 197 -4.93 9.82 21.46
C ALA A 197 -6.19 9.00 21.79
N LEU A 198 -6.90 9.34 22.88
CA LEU A 198 -8.09 8.61 23.32
C LEU A 198 -9.37 8.96 22.51
N GLN A 199 -9.38 10.08 21.78
CA GLN A 199 -10.59 10.60 21.11
C GLN A 199 -10.72 10.21 19.63
N GLU A 200 -9.67 9.71 18.97
CA GLU A 200 -9.67 9.50 17.50
C GLU A 200 -9.51 8.04 17.04
N ALA A 201 -9.58 7.04 17.94
CA ALA A 201 -9.45 5.62 17.58
C ALA A 201 -8.24 5.29 16.67
N THR A 202 -7.20 6.12 16.73
CA THR A 202 -5.94 5.86 16.07
C THR A 202 -5.01 5.28 17.11
N VAL A 203 -4.78 3.96 17.05
CA VAL A 203 -3.73 3.29 17.82
C VAL A 203 -2.45 4.09 17.57
N GLY A 204 -1.91 4.75 18.60
CA GLY A 204 -0.92 5.81 18.43
C GLY A 204 0.41 5.38 17.77
N ARG A 205 1.43 6.23 17.86
CA ARG A 205 2.76 5.89 17.32
C ARG A 205 3.50 4.93 18.26
N ILE A 206 3.75 3.69 17.83
CA ILE A 206 4.50 2.68 18.60
C ILE A 206 5.90 2.49 18.03
N ALA A 207 6.94 2.69 18.85
CA ALA A 207 8.35 2.46 18.50
C ALA A 207 8.81 3.15 17.18
N GLY A 208 8.17 4.24 16.79
CA GLY A 208 8.46 4.97 15.55
C GLY A 208 7.65 4.52 14.32
N PHE A 209 6.66 3.64 14.50
CA PHE A 209 5.66 3.28 13.50
C PHE A 209 4.33 3.97 13.79
N THR A 210 3.65 4.49 12.77
CA THR A 210 2.24 4.86 12.86
C THR A 210 1.41 3.58 12.76
N VAL A 211 0.62 3.28 13.78
CA VAL A 211 -0.20 2.07 13.77
C VAL A 211 -1.52 2.36 13.07
N VAL A 212 -1.91 1.47 12.16
CA VAL A 212 -3.18 1.54 11.44
C VAL A 212 -3.80 0.16 11.52
N THR A 213 -5.08 0.11 11.86
CA THR A 213 -5.83 -1.13 11.98
C THR A 213 -6.68 -1.30 10.74
N SER A 214 -6.81 -2.54 10.27
CA SER A 214 -7.62 -2.85 9.10
C SER A 214 -8.26 -4.21 9.25
N GLU A 215 -9.54 -4.27 8.93
CA GLU A 215 -10.34 -5.50 8.93
C GLU A 215 -10.16 -6.31 7.63
N ALA A 216 -9.53 -5.73 6.61
CA ALA A 216 -9.30 -6.37 5.32
C ALA A 216 -8.07 -7.31 5.31
N ILE A 217 -7.34 -7.39 6.43
CA ILE A 217 -6.19 -8.27 6.60
C ILE A 217 -6.46 -9.35 7.65
N ASP A 218 -5.66 -10.41 7.61
CA ASP A 218 -5.64 -11.48 8.60
C ASP A 218 -5.59 -10.92 10.03
N PRO A 219 -6.61 -11.22 10.88
CA PRO A 219 -6.71 -10.75 12.25
C PRO A 219 -5.46 -11.01 13.10
N GLU A 220 -4.75 -12.09 12.83
CA GLU A 220 -3.57 -12.55 13.60
C GLU A 220 -2.24 -12.02 13.05
N ALA A 221 -2.28 -11.27 11.94
CA ALA A 221 -1.09 -10.74 11.28
C ALA A 221 -0.88 -9.25 11.55
N ALA A 222 0.39 -8.85 11.54
CA ALA A 222 0.78 -7.45 11.46
C ALA A 222 1.91 -7.25 10.46
N TYR A 223 1.92 -6.11 9.78
CA TYR A 223 2.86 -5.79 8.72
C TYR A 223 3.54 -4.46 9.01
N ALA A 224 4.85 -4.49 9.23
CA ALA A 224 5.66 -3.29 9.44
C ALA A 224 6.36 -2.91 8.14
N PHE A 225 6.03 -1.76 7.55
CA PHE A 225 6.57 -1.35 6.25
C PHE A 225 6.74 0.17 6.10
N VAL A 226 7.41 0.57 5.02
CA VAL A 226 7.47 1.96 4.53
C VAL A 226 6.62 2.05 3.26
N PRO A 227 5.96 3.19 2.95
CA PRO A 227 5.10 3.34 1.77
C PRO A 227 5.73 2.83 0.48
N SER A 228 7.03 3.12 0.29
CA SER A 228 7.80 2.66 -0.87
C SER A 228 8.05 1.14 -0.97
N ALA A 229 7.52 0.33 -0.06
CA ALA A 229 7.56 -1.13 -0.12
C ALA A 229 6.55 -1.71 -1.12
N PHE A 230 5.45 -1.00 -1.33
CA PHE A 230 4.36 -1.37 -2.22
C PHE A 230 4.08 -0.23 -3.18
N ALA A 231 3.90 -0.56 -4.45
CA ALA A 231 3.58 0.39 -5.49
C ALA A 231 2.19 0.10 -6.03
N VAL A 232 1.34 1.12 -6.02
CA VAL A 232 0.01 1.09 -6.64
C VAL A 232 0.00 2.08 -7.79
N ALA A 233 -0.23 1.56 -8.99
CA ALA A 233 -0.45 2.35 -10.18
C ALA A 233 -1.94 2.34 -10.52
N THR A 234 -2.50 3.51 -10.76
CA THR A 234 -3.88 3.61 -11.21
C THR A 234 -3.97 4.38 -12.52
N ARG A 235 -4.91 3.98 -13.38
CA ARG A 235 -5.16 4.67 -14.65
C ARG A 235 -6.64 4.67 -14.99
N ALA A 236 -7.13 5.83 -15.43
CA ALA A 236 -8.46 5.93 -15.98
C ALA A 236 -8.42 5.47 -17.46
N PRO A 237 -9.29 4.54 -17.88
CA PRO A 237 -9.38 4.15 -19.28
C PRO A 237 -9.80 5.32 -20.19
N ALA A 238 -9.57 5.17 -21.50
CA ALA A 238 -10.13 6.08 -22.49
C ALA A 238 -11.66 5.94 -22.58
N ILE A 239 -12.37 7.02 -22.93
CA ILE A 239 -13.83 6.96 -23.16
C ILE A 239 -14.04 6.27 -24.52
N PRO A 240 -14.85 5.19 -24.59
CA PRO A 240 -15.11 4.51 -25.84
C PRO A 240 -16.05 5.33 -26.71
N ASP A 241 -15.87 5.28 -28.03
CA ASP A 241 -16.68 6.07 -28.99
C ASP A 241 -18.18 5.76 -28.93
N GLY A 242 -18.56 4.57 -28.44
CA GLY A 242 -19.95 4.16 -28.28
C GLY A 242 -20.64 4.73 -27.04
N ALA A 243 -19.91 5.37 -26.12
CA ALA A 243 -20.50 5.98 -24.93
C ALA A 243 -21.17 7.32 -25.27
N ALA A 244 -22.47 7.44 -24.98
CA ALA A 244 -23.19 8.70 -25.15
C ALA A 244 -22.67 9.81 -24.21
N PHE A 245 -22.27 9.45 -22.98
CA PHE A 245 -21.65 10.37 -22.03
C PHE A 245 -20.52 9.69 -21.28
N GLY A 246 -19.45 10.43 -21.01
CA GLY A 246 -18.38 9.92 -20.15
C GLY A 246 -17.40 11.01 -19.77
N SER A 247 -16.63 10.74 -18.73
CA SER A 247 -15.52 11.56 -18.28
C SER A 247 -14.45 10.66 -17.68
N SER A 248 -13.19 10.96 -17.97
CA SER A 248 -12.01 10.26 -17.48
C SER A 248 -11.13 11.27 -16.78
N GLN A 249 -10.88 11.09 -15.49
CA GLN A 249 -10.17 12.05 -14.65
C GLN A 249 -9.14 11.38 -13.76
N SER A 250 -8.11 12.13 -13.40
CA SER A 250 -7.07 11.74 -12.44
C SER A 250 -6.81 12.85 -11.45
N TYR A 251 -6.67 12.50 -10.18
CA TYR A 251 -6.44 13.42 -9.06
C TYR A 251 -5.75 12.68 -7.92
N ASN A 252 -4.76 13.32 -7.30
CA ASN A 252 -4.00 12.81 -6.16
C ASN A 252 -3.48 11.35 -6.31
N GLY A 253 -2.97 10.99 -7.50
CA GLY A 253 -2.44 9.63 -7.75
C GLY A 253 -3.50 8.56 -7.99
N LEU A 254 -4.78 8.92 -7.98
CA LEU A 254 -5.93 8.08 -8.33
C LEU A 254 -6.50 8.52 -9.68
N ALA A 255 -7.07 7.58 -10.42
CA ALA A 255 -7.67 7.87 -11.70
C ALA A 255 -8.96 7.05 -11.90
N MET A 256 -10.01 7.67 -12.40
CA MET A 256 -11.31 7.03 -12.55
C MET A 256 -11.99 7.49 -13.84
N ARG A 257 -12.68 6.57 -14.49
CA ARG A 257 -13.58 6.86 -15.60
C ARG A 257 -15.02 6.58 -15.20
N TRP A 258 -15.90 7.50 -15.53
CA TRP A 258 -17.35 7.31 -15.48
C TRP A 258 -17.93 7.37 -16.89
N ILE A 259 -18.85 6.47 -17.20
CA ILE A 259 -19.55 6.37 -18.48
C ILE A 259 -21.03 6.16 -18.21
N ARG A 260 -21.88 6.77 -19.05
CA ARG A 260 -23.28 6.43 -19.20
C ARG A 260 -23.60 6.08 -20.65
N ASP A 261 -24.22 4.92 -20.83
CA ASP A 261 -24.64 4.40 -22.13
C ASP A 261 -26.05 3.80 -22.07
N TYR A 262 -26.77 3.82 -23.19
CA TYR A 262 -28.14 3.32 -23.29
C TYR A 262 -28.17 1.89 -23.87
N ASP A 263 -28.70 0.95 -23.11
CA ASP A 263 -28.90 -0.43 -23.52
C ASP A 263 -30.22 -0.57 -24.28
N SER A 264 -30.19 -0.39 -25.61
CA SER A 264 -31.38 -0.48 -26.45
C SER A 264 -32.06 -1.86 -26.42
N ALA A 265 -31.33 -2.92 -26.08
CA ALA A 265 -31.90 -4.26 -25.98
C ALA A 265 -32.76 -4.47 -24.72
N ARG A 266 -32.59 -3.62 -23.70
CA ARG A 266 -33.28 -3.74 -22.40
C ARG A 266 -33.90 -2.42 -21.91
N LEU A 267 -33.94 -1.39 -22.76
CA LEU A 267 -34.52 -0.07 -22.50
C LEU A 267 -34.09 0.50 -21.14
N ARG A 268 -32.78 0.60 -20.92
CA ARG A 268 -32.22 1.06 -19.65
C ARG A 268 -30.89 1.76 -19.85
N ASP A 269 -30.62 2.74 -19.00
CA ASP A 269 -29.31 3.37 -18.92
C ASP A 269 -28.36 2.55 -18.06
N ARG A 270 -27.09 2.54 -18.41
CA ARG A 270 -26.03 1.87 -17.65
C ARG A 270 -25.05 2.92 -17.16
N SER A 271 -24.99 3.12 -15.85
CA SER A 271 -23.92 3.89 -15.20
C SER A 271 -22.76 2.96 -14.90
N VAL A 272 -21.59 3.21 -15.49
CA VAL A 272 -20.39 2.41 -15.27
C VAL A 272 -19.27 3.30 -14.76
N VAL A 273 -18.70 2.94 -13.62
CA VAL A 273 -17.47 3.54 -13.10
C VAL A 273 -16.38 2.47 -13.18
N ASN A 274 -15.19 2.81 -13.67
CA ASN A 274 -14.06 1.88 -13.63
C ASN A 274 -12.67 2.53 -13.55
N ILE A 275 -11.71 1.72 -13.11
CA ILE A 275 -10.31 2.06 -12.88
C ILE A 275 -9.43 0.88 -13.27
N PHE A 276 -8.34 1.15 -14.00
CA PHE A 276 -7.28 0.18 -14.19
C PHE A 276 -6.31 0.25 -13.01
N GLY A 277 -6.10 -0.89 -12.36
CA GLY A 277 -5.21 -1.05 -11.21
C GLY A 277 -4.00 -1.94 -11.53
N GLY A 278 -2.84 -1.49 -11.10
CA GLY A 278 -1.59 -2.24 -11.08
C GLY A 278 -1.03 -2.25 -9.66
N PHE A 279 -0.72 -3.45 -9.17
CA PHE A 279 -0.24 -3.68 -7.81
C PHE A 279 1.09 -4.41 -7.89
N ASN A 280 2.15 -3.86 -7.29
CA ASN A 280 3.44 -4.54 -7.25
C ASN A 280 4.20 -4.32 -5.95
N VAL A 281 5.04 -5.29 -5.61
CA VAL A 281 5.94 -5.26 -4.45
C VAL A 281 7.31 -4.77 -4.88
N MET A 282 7.83 -3.80 -4.14
CA MET A 282 9.17 -3.27 -4.35
C MET A 282 10.22 -4.27 -3.86
N ARG A 283 11.00 -4.85 -4.78
CA ARG A 283 12.08 -5.81 -4.45
C ARG A 283 13.44 -5.15 -4.61
N ASP A 284 14.10 -4.90 -3.49
CA ASP A 284 15.45 -4.32 -3.48
C ASP A 284 16.51 -5.42 -3.65
N PRO A 285 17.69 -5.10 -4.22
CA PRO A 285 18.83 -6.01 -4.20
C PRO A 285 19.34 -6.23 -2.77
N VAL A 286 19.64 -7.46 -2.42
CA VAL A 286 20.09 -7.89 -1.09
C VAL A 286 21.29 -8.83 -1.22
N GLY A 287 22.22 -8.70 -0.28
CA GLY A 287 23.43 -9.52 -0.22
C GLY A 287 24.57 -8.98 -1.08
N ASP A 288 25.69 -9.69 -1.03
CA ASP A 288 26.83 -9.42 -1.90
C ASP A 288 26.52 -9.86 -3.33
N GLU A 289 27.18 -9.23 -4.28
CA GLU A 289 27.05 -9.55 -5.70
C GLU A 289 27.47 -11.01 -5.93
N ARG A 290 26.62 -11.79 -6.61
CA ARG A 290 27.06 -13.14 -7.03
C ARG A 290 28.20 -13.01 -8.03
N PRO A 291 29.03 -14.06 -8.19
CA PRO A 291 30.07 -14.12 -9.22
C PRO A 291 29.57 -13.88 -10.65
N ASP A 292 28.26 -13.97 -10.88
CA ASP A 292 27.56 -13.77 -12.15
C ASP A 292 27.04 -12.32 -12.33
N GLY A 293 27.44 -11.37 -11.48
CA GLY A 293 27.02 -9.96 -11.56
C GLY A 293 25.55 -9.70 -11.15
N THR A 294 24.81 -10.74 -10.76
CA THR A 294 23.41 -10.64 -10.32
C THR A 294 23.30 -10.53 -8.80
N ARG A 295 22.41 -9.65 -8.33
CA ARG A 295 22.06 -9.55 -6.89
C ARG A 295 20.70 -10.21 -6.63
N GLU A 296 20.58 -10.89 -5.49
CA GLU A 296 19.30 -11.46 -5.06
C GLU A 296 18.31 -10.33 -4.80
N LYS A 297 17.10 -10.38 -5.39
CA LYS A 297 16.07 -9.36 -5.18
C LYS A 297 15.04 -9.86 -4.16
N GLY A 298 14.80 -9.08 -3.10
CA GLY A 298 13.85 -9.45 -2.05
C GLY A 298 13.12 -8.25 -1.48
N LEU A 299 11.98 -8.49 -0.83
CA LEU A 299 11.26 -7.47 -0.09
C LEU A 299 12.00 -7.16 1.23
N VAL A 300 12.72 -6.05 1.23
CA VAL A 300 13.53 -5.59 2.38
C VAL A 300 12.82 -4.51 3.19
N ARG A 301 11.94 -3.74 2.53
CA ARG A 301 11.25 -2.57 3.08
C ARG A 301 10.04 -2.91 3.95
N ALA A 302 9.75 -4.20 4.12
CA ALA A 302 8.61 -4.67 4.91
C ALA A 302 8.97 -5.95 5.70
N VAL A 303 8.32 -6.12 6.85
CA VAL A 303 8.48 -7.27 7.76
C VAL A 303 7.09 -7.76 8.16
N LYS A 304 6.86 -9.08 8.07
CA LYS A 304 5.65 -9.72 8.58
C LYS A 304 5.86 -10.10 10.04
N LEU A 305 4.86 -9.80 10.86
CA LEU A 305 4.72 -10.23 12.24
C LEU A 305 3.50 -11.15 12.30
N ASP A 306 3.66 -12.32 12.89
CA ASP A 306 2.63 -13.35 12.89
C ASP A 306 2.47 -13.87 14.32
N LEU A 307 1.24 -13.82 14.85
CA LEU A 307 0.90 -14.23 16.21
C LEU A 307 1.06 -15.75 16.42
N ASN A 308 0.97 -16.55 15.35
CA ASN A 308 1.12 -18.00 15.40
C ASN A 308 2.52 -18.51 14.99
N ALA A 309 3.43 -17.63 14.59
CA ALA A 309 4.80 -18.04 14.34
C ALA A 309 5.47 -18.47 15.66
N THR A 310 5.97 -19.71 15.69
CA THR A 310 6.72 -20.24 16.85
C THR A 310 7.87 -19.28 17.17
N PRO A 311 8.02 -18.82 18.43
CA PRO A 311 9.12 -17.95 18.79
C PRO A 311 10.45 -18.62 18.43
N ALA A 312 11.34 -17.88 17.76
CA ALA A 312 12.66 -18.38 17.43
C ALA A 312 13.31 -18.99 18.69
N PRO A 313 13.91 -20.19 18.61
CA PRO A 313 14.45 -20.85 19.79
C PRO A 313 15.47 -19.92 20.46
N ALA A 314 15.28 -19.71 21.77
CA ALA A 314 16.19 -18.89 22.56
C ALA A 314 17.63 -19.37 22.36
N PRO A 315 18.62 -18.46 22.23
CA PRO A 315 20.01 -18.86 22.06
C PRO A 315 20.41 -19.75 23.23
N THR A 316 20.79 -20.99 22.92
CA THR A 316 21.18 -21.98 23.92
C THR A 316 22.30 -21.39 24.77
N PRO A 317 22.19 -21.37 26.11
CA PRO A 317 23.28 -20.89 26.94
C PRO A 317 24.49 -21.78 26.68
N ARG A 318 25.59 -21.18 26.18
CA ARG A 318 26.88 -21.86 26.07
C ARG A 318 27.25 -22.36 27.47
N ARG A 319 27.09 -23.65 27.74
CA ARG A 319 27.66 -24.31 28.92
C ARG A 319 29.15 -24.04 28.88
N SER A 320 29.64 -23.21 29.81
CA SER A 320 31.07 -23.10 30.10
C SER A 320 31.51 -24.44 30.70
N THR A 321 32.16 -25.27 29.89
CA THR A 321 32.88 -26.44 30.41
C THR A 321 34.15 -25.94 31.10
N SER A 322 34.10 -25.83 32.42
CA SER A 322 35.32 -25.75 33.23
C SER A 322 35.91 -27.15 33.35
N LYS A 323 37.13 -27.32 32.83
CA LYS A 323 38.12 -28.29 33.29
C LYS A 323 39.37 -27.50 33.63
#